data_AF-A0AAD6ANB3-F1
#
_entry.id   AF-A0AAD6ANB3-F1
#
_cell.length_a   1.000
_cell.length_b   1.000
_cell.length_c   1.000
_cell.angle_alpha   90.00
_cell.angle_beta   90.00
_cell.angle_gamma   90.00
#
_symmetry.space_group_name_H-M   'P 1'
#
loop_
_entity.id
_entity.type
_entity.pdbx_description
1 polymer ?
#
loop_
_entity_poly.entity_id
_entity_poly.type
_entity_poly.pdbx_seq_one_letter_code
_entity_poly.pdbx_strand_id
1 'polypeptide(L)'
;MESMLENLSNSDIISICVQDPRLLKDYLWHTHVDYEICLHTNSMCFRKKSSCVRRRYSEFVWLRHCLEQNALIIELPKLPSWNPFFSSKNPGQVAQRMKGFEEFLESIFENPLLLSDSRLHLFLQSDLSITRIERCASGKTRYTVAEAIQRCNGSFISSSEDKASCDSDCESSSSSTGCQSVGTPERGTPVPFSES
;
A
#
# COMPACT_ATOMS: atom_id res chain seq x y z
N MET A 1 11.93 23.72 36.57
CA MET A 1 12.08 22.25 36.68
C MET A 1 10.83 21.54 36.16
N GLU A 2 9.68 22.21 36.04
CA GLU A 2 8.49 21.69 35.31
C GLU A 2 8.74 21.37 33.83
N SER A 3 9.61 22.09 33.13
CA SER A 3 9.83 21.91 31.68
C SER A 3 10.51 20.59 31.28
N MET A 4 11.12 19.86 32.23
CA MET A 4 11.66 18.52 31.97
C MET A 4 10.63 17.42 32.18
N LEU A 5 9.56 17.68 32.95
CA LEU A 5 8.50 16.71 33.24
C LEU A 5 7.41 16.71 32.15
N GLU A 6 7.19 17.82 31.44
CA GLU A 6 6.33 17.86 30.24
C GLU A 6 6.91 17.10 29.04
N ASN A 7 8.22 16.82 29.04
CA ASN A 7 8.86 15.99 28.03
C ASN A 7 8.72 14.48 28.30
N LEU A 8 8.37 14.06 29.52
CA LEU A 8 8.11 12.65 29.84
C LEU A 8 6.66 12.23 29.53
N SER A 9 5.73 13.18 29.38
CA SER A 9 4.33 12.90 29.03
C SER A 9 4.05 12.84 27.51
N ASN A 10 5.04 13.17 26.68
CA ASN A 10 4.95 13.18 25.21
C ASN A 10 5.85 12.13 24.55
N SER A 11 6.05 10.97 25.19
CA SER A 11 6.67 9.84 24.50
C SER A 11 5.79 9.42 23.31
N ASP A 12 6.40 9.21 22.15
CA ASP A 12 5.74 8.63 20.99
C ASP A 12 5.33 7.20 21.35
N ILE A 13 4.02 6.97 21.44
CA ILE A 13 3.38 5.68 21.67
C ILE A 13 2.87 5.19 20.31
N ILE A 14 3.32 4.00 19.92
CA ILE A 14 2.80 3.27 18.76
C ILE A 14 2.26 1.94 19.29
N SER A 15 0.94 1.82 19.33
CA SER A 15 0.24 0.60 19.72
C SER A 15 -0.32 -0.08 18.49
N ILE A 16 -0.10 -1.39 18.38
CA ILE A 16 -0.55 -2.21 17.26
C ILE A 16 -1.22 -3.47 17.80
N CYS A 17 -2.28 -3.92 17.14
CA CYS A 17 -2.92 -5.19 17.43
C CYS A 17 -3.26 -5.89 16.11
N VAL A 18 -3.09 -7.21 16.08
CA VAL A 18 -3.47 -8.08 14.97
C VAL A 18 -4.54 -9.04 15.45
N GLN A 19 -5.74 -8.92 14.88
CA GLN A 19 -6.93 -9.58 15.40
C GLN A 19 -7.87 -10.05 14.28
N ASP A 20 -9.02 -10.58 14.68
CA ASP A 20 -10.17 -10.94 13.83
C ASP A 20 -9.78 -11.67 12.53
N PRO A 21 -9.25 -12.91 12.64
CA PRO A 21 -8.83 -13.70 11.50
C PRO A 21 -10.06 -14.15 10.70
N ARG A 22 -10.12 -13.81 9.40
CA ARG A 22 -11.25 -14.22 8.52
C ARG A 22 -10.76 -15.12 7.39
N LEU A 23 -11.52 -16.18 7.13
CA LEU A 23 -11.31 -17.02 5.96
C LEU A 23 -12.02 -16.41 4.75
N LEU A 24 -11.24 -15.86 3.83
CA LEU A 24 -11.74 -15.30 2.58
C LEU A 24 -11.58 -16.31 1.45
N LYS A 25 -12.54 -16.31 0.53
CA LYS A 25 -12.51 -17.09 -0.69
C LYS A 25 -12.52 -16.13 -1.87
N ASP A 26 -11.51 -16.21 -2.72
CA ASP A 26 -11.46 -15.39 -3.92
C ASP A 26 -12.32 -15.98 -5.06
N TYR A 27 -12.39 -15.25 -6.17
CA TYR A 27 -13.13 -15.62 -7.37
C TYR A 27 -12.55 -16.86 -8.08
N LEU A 28 -11.31 -17.25 -7.77
CA LEU A 28 -10.61 -18.41 -8.32
C LEU A 28 -10.68 -19.63 -7.40
N TRP A 29 -11.52 -19.60 -6.37
CA TRP A 29 -11.68 -20.67 -5.37
C TRP A 29 -10.45 -20.87 -4.48
N HIS A 30 -9.48 -19.95 -4.49
CA HIS A 30 -8.41 -19.96 -3.51
C HIS A 30 -8.91 -19.34 -2.21
N THR A 31 -8.71 -20.07 -1.12
CA THR A 31 -9.00 -19.61 0.22
C THR A 31 -7.74 -19.07 0.87
N HIS A 32 -7.83 -17.91 1.50
CA HIS A 32 -6.76 -17.36 2.32
C HIS A 32 -7.32 -16.80 3.62
N VAL A 33 -6.44 -16.63 4.60
CA VAL A 33 -6.78 -15.94 5.85
C VAL A 33 -6.17 -14.56 5.83
N ASP A 34 -6.99 -13.57 6.08
CA ASP A 34 -6.56 -12.21 6.38
C ASP A 34 -6.78 -11.89 7.86
N TYR A 35 -6.13 -10.83 8.31
CA TYR A 35 -6.11 -10.38 9.68
C TYR A 35 -6.40 -8.88 9.70
N GLU A 36 -7.17 -8.45 10.68
CA GLU A 36 -7.33 -7.03 10.97
C GLU A 36 -6.09 -6.52 11.70
N ILE A 37 -5.52 -5.43 11.22
CA ILE A 37 -4.40 -4.73 11.84
C ILE A 37 -4.93 -3.39 12.33
N CYS A 38 -4.93 -3.19 13.64
CA CYS A 38 -5.39 -1.98 14.31
C CYS A 38 -4.18 -1.21 14.86
N LEU A 39 -3.89 -0.05 14.28
CA LEU A 39 -2.84 0.87 14.73
C LEU A 39 -3.48 2.01 15.53
N HIS A 40 -2.91 2.34 16.67
CA HIS A 40 -3.21 3.55 17.44
C HIS A 40 -1.92 4.23 17.88
N THR A 41 -1.76 5.52 17.57
CA THR A 41 -0.50 6.22 17.84
C THR A 41 -0.70 7.74 18.01
N ASN A 42 0.18 8.35 18.81
CA ASN A 42 0.37 9.80 18.86
C ASN A 42 1.62 10.26 18.06
N SER A 43 2.41 9.33 17.50
CA SER A 43 3.66 9.64 16.82
C SER A 43 3.44 10.38 15.50
N MET A 44 4.30 11.36 15.24
CA MET A 44 4.28 12.15 14.00
C MET A 44 4.79 11.37 12.77
N CYS A 45 5.39 10.20 12.98
CA CYS A 45 5.77 9.32 11.88
C CYS A 45 4.56 8.83 11.08
N PHE A 46 3.37 8.79 11.69
CA PHE A 46 2.16 8.29 11.04
C PHE A 46 1.20 9.41 10.67
N ARG A 47 0.54 9.27 9.52
CA ARG A 47 -0.36 10.30 9.00
C ARG A 47 -1.69 10.32 9.74
N LYS A 48 -2.22 9.15 10.09
CA LYS A 48 -3.41 8.99 10.95
C LYS A 48 -2.99 8.54 12.34
N LYS A 49 -3.70 9.06 13.35
CA LYS A 49 -3.58 8.61 14.75
C LYS A 49 -4.17 7.22 14.98
N SER A 50 -5.09 6.79 14.12
CA SER A 50 -5.66 5.45 14.19
C SER A 50 -6.02 4.95 12.80
N SER A 51 -5.76 3.66 12.55
CA SER A 51 -6.15 2.97 11.32
C SER A 51 -6.45 1.51 11.59
N CYS A 52 -7.42 0.97 10.87
CA CYS A 52 -7.73 -0.45 10.84
C CYS A 52 -7.72 -0.90 9.38
N VAL A 53 -6.87 -1.85 9.03
CA VAL A 53 -6.72 -2.39 7.67
C VAL A 53 -6.71 -3.90 7.71
N ARG A 54 -7.04 -4.56 6.61
CA ARG A 54 -6.98 -6.03 6.53
C ARG A 54 -5.87 -6.48 5.61
N ARG A 55 -5.02 -7.39 6.10
CA ARG A 55 -3.86 -7.92 5.37
C ARG A 55 -3.72 -9.41 5.53
N ARG A 56 -3.25 -10.10 4.49
CA ARG A 56 -2.96 -11.55 4.52
C ARG A 56 -1.46 -11.83 4.64
N TYR A 57 -1.11 -13.06 5.01
CA TYR A 57 0.29 -13.48 5.23
C TYR A 57 1.24 -13.13 4.07
N SER A 58 0.83 -13.36 2.82
CA SER A 58 1.70 -13.07 1.67
C SER A 58 2.02 -11.58 1.53
N GLU A 59 1.13 -10.69 2.00
CA GLU A 59 1.40 -9.25 1.98
C GLU A 59 2.41 -8.85 3.05
N PHE A 60 2.43 -9.51 4.21
CA PHE A 60 3.51 -9.34 5.19
C PHE A 60 4.86 -9.82 4.63
N VAL A 61 4.88 -10.94 3.91
CA VAL A 61 6.10 -11.43 3.23
C VAL A 61 6.62 -10.38 2.24
N TRP A 62 5.72 -9.82 1.43
CA TRP A 62 6.05 -8.74 0.51
C TRP A 62 6.58 -7.49 1.24
N LEU A 63 5.92 -7.06 2.32
CA LEU A 63 6.35 -5.91 3.11
C LEU A 63 7.76 -6.11 3.68
N ARG A 64 8.02 -7.27 4.29
CA ARG A 64 9.33 -7.62 4.84
C ARG A 64 10.41 -7.55 3.76
N HIS A 65 10.14 -8.10 2.58
CA HIS A 65 11.07 -8.04 1.46
C HIS A 65 11.35 -6.58 1.02
N CYS A 66 10.32 -5.74 0.93
CA CYS A 66 10.47 -4.33 0.58
C CYS A 66 11.34 -3.57 1.59
N LEU A 67 11.12 -3.80 2.89
CA LEU A 67 11.89 -3.19 3.96
C LEU A 67 13.34 -3.65 3.94
N GLU A 68 13.59 -4.95 3.70
CA GLU A 68 14.94 -5.52 3.55
C GLU A 68 15.74 -4.83 2.44
N GLN A 69 15.12 -4.58 1.28
CA GLN A 69 15.81 -3.92 0.16
C GLN A 69 16.18 -2.46 0.45
N ASN A 70 15.42 -1.78 1.30
CA ASN A 70 15.69 -0.38 1.67
C ASN A 70 16.65 -0.24 2.85
N ALA A 71 16.81 -1.30 3.65
CA ALA A 71 17.51 -1.26 4.92
C ALA A 71 18.50 -2.43 5.06
N LEU A 72 19.42 -2.57 4.11
CA LEU A 72 20.34 -3.72 3.98
C LEU A 72 21.23 -4.01 5.20
N ILE A 73 21.38 -3.04 6.12
CA ILE A 73 22.21 -3.17 7.34
C ILE A 73 21.37 -3.62 8.54
N ILE A 74 20.04 -3.52 8.46
CA ILE A 74 19.12 -3.80 9.57
C ILE A 74 18.66 -5.25 9.47
N GLU A 75 18.91 -6.04 10.51
CA GLU A 75 18.32 -7.38 10.64
C GLU A 75 16.82 -7.25 10.96
N LEU A 76 15.97 -7.53 9.96
CA LEU A 76 14.53 -7.51 10.18
C LEU A 76 14.07 -8.72 11.00
N PRO A 77 13.09 -8.52 11.90
CA PRO A 77 12.43 -9.61 12.61
C PRO A 77 11.89 -10.66 11.63
N LYS A 78 11.89 -11.91 12.09
CA LYS A 78 11.33 -13.02 11.31
C LYS A 78 9.81 -12.95 11.38
N LEU A 79 9.17 -13.13 10.23
CA LEU A 79 7.73 -13.37 10.21
C LEU A 79 7.41 -14.71 10.88
N PRO A 80 6.17 -14.90 11.37
CA PRO A 80 5.71 -16.21 11.79
C PRO A 80 5.95 -17.23 10.67
N SER A 81 6.36 -18.44 11.03
CA SER A 81 6.78 -19.43 10.06
C SER A 81 5.68 -19.70 9.03
N TRP A 82 6.08 -19.79 7.76
CA TRP A 82 5.20 -20.31 6.72
C TRP A 82 4.93 -21.78 7.06
N ASN A 83 3.68 -22.07 7.46
CA ASN A 83 3.25 -23.40 7.82
C ASN A 83 2.36 -23.93 6.67
N PRO A 84 2.83 -24.93 5.89
CA PRO A 84 2.03 -25.52 4.81
C PRO A 84 0.80 -26.28 5.34
N PHE A 85 0.80 -26.67 6.63
CA PHE A 85 -0.32 -27.30 7.33
C PHE A 85 -1.08 -26.33 8.22
N PHE A 86 -1.01 -25.03 7.93
CA PHE A 86 -1.75 -24.03 8.67
C PHE A 86 -3.26 -24.27 8.52
N SER A 87 -3.95 -24.40 9.65
CA SER A 87 -5.40 -24.53 9.70
C SER A 87 -6.03 -23.32 10.38
N SER A 88 -6.86 -22.59 9.64
CA SER A 88 -7.65 -21.47 10.18
C SER A 88 -8.63 -21.90 11.27
N LYS A 89 -8.94 -23.21 11.34
CA LYS A 89 -9.81 -23.80 12.36
C LYS A 89 -9.07 -24.12 13.66
N ASN A 90 -7.74 -24.05 13.68
CA ASN A 90 -6.95 -24.28 14.88
C ASN A 90 -6.67 -22.93 15.58
N PRO A 91 -7.39 -22.60 16.68
CA PRO A 91 -7.24 -21.30 17.33
C PRO A 91 -5.83 -21.06 17.88
N GLY A 92 -5.11 -22.10 18.30
CA GLY A 92 -3.73 -21.98 18.78
C GLY A 92 -2.75 -21.58 17.67
N GLN A 93 -2.86 -22.18 16.48
CA GLN A 93 -2.04 -21.79 15.32
C GLN A 93 -2.35 -20.37 14.85
N VAL A 94 -3.63 -20.00 14.87
CA VAL A 94 -4.08 -18.66 14.46
C VAL A 94 -3.58 -17.61 15.45
N ALA A 95 -3.74 -17.82 16.76
CA ALA A 95 -3.23 -16.93 17.80
C ALA A 95 -1.71 -16.77 17.74
N GLN A 96 -0.96 -17.87 17.60
CA GLN A 96 0.49 -17.83 17.46
C GLN A 96 0.94 -17.02 16.25
N ARG A 97 0.20 -17.14 15.12
CA ARG A 97 0.50 -16.37 13.92
C ARG A 97 0.19 -14.88 14.08
N MET A 98 -0.95 -14.53 14.68
CA MET A 98 -1.29 -13.13 14.96
C MET A 98 -0.24 -12.48 15.87
N LYS A 99 0.15 -13.16 16.94
CA LYS A 99 1.23 -12.70 17.83
C LYS A 99 2.54 -12.47 17.09
N GLY A 100 2.93 -13.40 16.21
CA GLY A 100 4.14 -13.23 15.39
C GLY A 100 4.07 -12.06 14.42
N PHE A 101 2.88 -11.66 13.95
CA PHE A 101 2.72 -10.44 13.17
C PHE A 101 2.80 -9.18 14.02
N GLU A 102 2.24 -9.18 15.23
CA GLU A 102 2.38 -8.09 16.20
C GLU A 102 3.85 -7.86 16.53
N GLU A 103 4.57 -8.91 16.98
CA GLU A 103 5.99 -8.85 17.30
C GLU A 103 6.85 -8.34 16.12
N PHE A 104 6.51 -8.76 14.90
CA PHE A 104 7.17 -8.29 13.69
C PHE A 104 6.98 -6.78 13.46
N LEU A 105 5.75 -6.27 13.64
CA LEU A 105 5.45 -4.85 13.46
C LEU A 105 6.01 -3.99 14.59
N GLU A 106 5.93 -4.46 15.84
CA GLU A 106 6.51 -3.78 17.01
C GLU A 106 8.01 -3.57 16.82
N SER A 107 8.74 -4.61 16.41
CA SER A 107 10.18 -4.51 16.15
C SER A 107 10.52 -3.58 14.97
N ILE A 108 9.63 -3.41 13.99
CA ILE A 108 9.80 -2.40 12.93
C ILE A 108 9.72 -0.98 13.49
N PHE A 109 8.81 -0.74 14.44
CA PHE A 109 8.57 0.59 15.00
C PHE A 109 9.70 1.09 15.90
N GLU A 110 10.55 0.19 16.39
CA GLU A 110 11.77 0.55 17.12
C GLU A 110 12.85 1.21 16.22
N ASN A 111 12.72 1.11 14.89
CA ASN A 111 13.72 1.61 13.95
C ASN A 111 13.19 2.77 13.07
N PRO A 112 13.65 4.01 13.31
CA PRO A 112 13.20 5.19 12.54
C PRO A 112 13.47 5.10 11.03
N LEU A 113 14.49 4.35 10.59
CA LEU A 113 14.76 4.17 9.16
C LEU A 113 13.64 3.35 8.49
N LEU A 114 13.13 2.33 9.16
CA LEU A 114 12.00 1.54 8.65
C LEU A 114 10.70 2.34 8.66
N LEU A 115 10.50 3.18 9.68
CA LEU A 115 9.39 4.13 9.75
C LEU A 115 9.42 5.20 8.64
N SER A 116 10.54 5.39 7.94
CA SER A 116 10.61 6.31 6.79
C SER A 116 10.05 5.71 5.49
N ASP A 117 9.81 4.40 5.42
CA ASP A 117 9.35 3.74 4.20
C ASP A 117 7.85 3.99 3.94
N SER A 118 7.54 4.68 2.85
CA SER A 118 6.14 4.96 2.46
C SER A 118 5.28 3.70 2.25
N ARG A 119 5.88 2.56 1.89
CA ARG A 119 5.15 1.30 1.69
C ARG A 119 4.65 0.73 3.00
N LEU A 120 5.38 0.91 4.10
CA LEU A 120 4.92 0.55 5.45
C LEU A 120 3.68 1.37 5.82
N HIS A 121 3.71 2.68 5.59
CA HIS A 121 2.57 3.56 5.88
C HIS A 121 1.33 3.22 5.04
N LEU A 122 1.52 2.97 3.74
CA LEU A 122 0.42 2.54 2.88
C LEU A 122 -0.12 1.17 3.30
N PHE A 123 0.75 0.24 3.69
CA PHE A 123 0.35 -1.08 4.19
C PHE A 123 -0.52 -0.99 5.44
N LEU A 124 -0.16 -0.11 6.40
CA LEU A 124 -0.84 0.02 7.70
C LEU A 124 -2.04 0.99 7.71
N GLN A 125 -2.08 1.97 6.81
CA GLN A 125 -3.03 3.08 6.87
C GLN A 125 -3.94 3.23 5.63
N SER A 126 -3.82 2.32 4.65
CA SER A 126 -4.66 2.29 3.45
C SER A 126 -5.10 0.88 3.06
N ASP A 127 -6.21 0.77 2.32
CA ASP A 127 -6.75 -0.48 1.76
C ASP A 127 -6.20 -0.80 0.36
N LEU A 128 -5.09 -0.16 -0.04
CA LEU A 128 -4.49 -0.41 -1.35
C LEU A 128 -3.93 -1.83 -1.43
N SER A 129 -4.11 -2.48 -2.60
CA SER A 129 -3.41 -3.73 -2.93
C SER A 129 -1.91 -3.50 -3.09
N ILE A 130 -1.09 -4.55 -2.89
CA ILE A 130 0.38 -4.50 -3.06
C ILE A 130 0.77 -3.75 -4.34
N THR A 131 0.18 -4.11 -5.49
CA THR A 131 0.51 -3.48 -6.79
C THR A 131 0.23 -1.99 -6.79
N ARG A 132 -0.86 -1.55 -6.16
CA ARG A 132 -1.19 -0.12 -6.02
C ARG A 132 -0.25 0.58 -5.04
N ILE A 133 0.18 -0.10 -3.98
CA ILE A 133 1.18 0.43 -3.04
C ILE A 133 2.51 0.68 -3.76
N GLU A 134 3.02 -0.30 -4.52
CA GLU A 134 4.27 -0.17 -5.28
C GLU A 134 4.23 0.98 -6.28
N ARG A 135 3.13 1.08 -7.04
CA ARG A 135 2.93 2.18 -7.98
C ARG A 135 2.90 3.52 -7.27
N CYS A 136 2.19 3.62 -6.13
CA CYS A 136 2.08 4.86 -5.37
C CYS A 136 3.43 5.29 -4.77
N ALA A 137 4.15 4.37 -4.12
CA ALA A 137 5.47 4.63 -3.56
C ALA A 137 6.51 5.01 -4.62
N SER A 138 6.35 4.52 -5.86
CA SER A 138 7.21 4.87 -7.00
C SER A 138 6.77 6.13 -7.77
N GLY A 139 5.73 6.84 -7.31
CA GLY A 139 5.20 8.04 -7.99
C GLY A 139 4.48 7.75 -9.32
N LYS A 140 4.01 6.51 -9.54
CA LYS A 140 3.33 6.05 -10.77
C LYS A 140 1.80 6.09 -10.66
N THR A 141 1.25 6.80 -9.67
CA THR A 141 -0.19 7.02 -9.46
C THR A 141 -0.52 8.50 -9.62
N ARG A 142 -1.80 8.81 -9.87
CA ARG A 142 -2.28 10.21 -9.94
C ARG A 142 -2.46 10.87 -8.57
N TYR A 143 -2.36 10.10 -7.50
CA TYR A 143 -2.49 10.54 -6.12
C TYR A 143 -1.19 10.28 -5.35
N THR A 144 -0.94 11.07 -4.32
CA THR A 144 0.22 10.92 -3.43
C THR A 144 -0.05 9.88 -2.33
N VAL A 145 1.01 9.47 -1.62
CA VAL A 145 0.92 8.61 -0.43
C VAL A 145 -0.02 9.21 0.62
N ALA A 146 0.13 10.51 0.90
CA ALA A 146 -0.69 11.21 1.88
C ALA A 146 -2.17 11.22 1.49
N GLU A 147 -2.47 11.44 0.22
CA GLU A 147 -3.84 11.40 -0.28
C GLU A 147 -4.44 9.99 -0.22
N ALA A 148 -3.65 8.96 -0.57
CA ALA A 148 -4.09 7.57 -0.49
C ALA A 148 -4.48 7.17 0.93
N ILE A 149 -3.67 7.57 1.90
CA ILE A 149 -3.96 7.35 3.32
C ILE A 149 -5.19 8.13 3.72
N GLN A 150 -5.28 9.42 3.38
CA GLN A 150 -6.42 10.26 3.77
C GLN A 150 -7.77 9.76 3.24
N ARG A 151 -7.80 9.23 2.00
CA ARG A 151 -9.03 8.70 1.37
C ARG A 151 -9.52 7.38 1.98
N CYS A 152 -8.67 6.64 2.68
CA CYS A 152 -9.11 5.41 3.34
C CYS A 152 -9.92 5.77 4.58
N ASN A 153 -11.25 5.74 4.45
CA ASN A 153 -12.12 5.84 5.60
C ASN A 153 -11.93 4.56 6.42
N GLY A 154 -11.19 4.66 7.54
CA GLY A 154 -11.17 3.60 8.54
C GLY A 154 -12.62 3.28 8.86
N SER A 155 -13.05 2.07 8.54
CA SER A 155 -14.46 1.66 8.66
C SER A 155 -14.83 1.59 10.13
N PHE A 156 -15.14 2.74 10.70
CA PHE A 156 -15.74 2.92 12.01
C PHE A 156 -16.76 4.06 11.96
N ILE A 157 -17.65 4.02 10.96
CA ILE A 157 -18.96 4.67 11.01
C ILE A 157 -19.98 3.66 10.49
N SER A 158 -21.04 3.47 11.28
CA SER A 158 -22.20 2.63 11.03
C SER A 158 -22.66 2.65 9.57
N SER A 159 -23.02 1.49 9.05
CA SER A 159 -23.74 1.33 7.79
C SER A 159 -24.98 2.22 7.74
N SER A 160 -24.86 3.32 7.02
CA SER A 160 -25.96 4.00 6.36
C SER A 160 -25.46 4.33 4.95
N GLU A 161 -26.25 3.86 4.00
CA GLU A 161 -26.04 3.87 2.56
C GLU A 161 -25.54 5.23 2.07
N ASP A 162 -24.38 5.26 1.41
CA ASP A 162 -24.16 6.16 0.29
C ASP A 162 -23.02 5.69 -0.63
N LYS A 163 -23.30 5.84 -1.92
CA LYS A 163 -22.55 5.35 -3.07
C LYS A 163 -21.26 6.12 -3.36
N ALA A 164 -20.41 5.44 -4.14
CA ALA A 164 -19.32 5.93 -4.99
C ALA A 164 -17.97 6.17 -4.27
N SER A 165 -16.84 5.68 -4.78
CA SER A 165 -16.41 5.81 -6.18
C SER A 165 -15.68 4.56 -6.70
N CYS A 166 -16.09 4.19 -7.90
CA CYS A 166 -15.39 3.30 -8.81
C CYS A 166 -14.23 4.07 -9.48
N ASP A 167 -12.99 3.66 -9.23
CA ASP A 167 -11.87 4.03 -10.10
C ASP A 167 -11.67 2.89 -11.11
N SER A 168 -12.30 3.02 -12.26
CA SER A 168 -11.94 2.24 -13.45
C SER A 168 -10.72 2.88 -14.09
N ASP A 169 -9.56 2.24 -13.95
CA ASP A 169 -8.40 2.52 -14.79
C ASP A 169 -8.69 2.01 -16.21
N CYS A 170 -9.34 2.85 -17.02
CA CYS A 170 -9.49 2.61 -18.45
C CYS A 170 -8.17 2.96 -19.16
N GLU A 171 -7.38 1.93 -19.45
CA GLU A 171 -6.23 2.03 -20.35
C GLU A 171 -6.72 2.39 -21.75
N SER A 172 -6.67 3.67 -22.10
CA SER A 172 -6.87 4.12 -23.49
C SER A 172 -5.62 3.80 -24.29
N SER A 173 -5.63 2.66 -24.97
CA SER A 173 -4.68 2.39 -26.05
C SER A 173 -4.97 3.36 -27.20
N SER A 174 -4.10 4.35 -27.38
CA SER A 174 -4.13 5.24 -28.54
C SER A 174 -3.57 4.49 -29.75
N SER A 175 -4.44 3.84 -30.51
CA SER A 175 -4.11 3.40 -31.87
C SER A 175 -4.15 4.61 -32.79
N SER A 176 -2.99 5.20 -33.08
CA SER A 176 -2.80 6.17 -34.16
C SER A 176 -2.88 5.47 -35.52
N THR A 177 -4.11 5.28 -36.02
CA THR A 177 -4.33 4.90 -37.42
C THR A 177 -4.46 6.17 -38.26
N GLY A 178 -3.59 6.27 -39.27
CA GLY A 178 -3.29 7.49 -40.01
C GLY A 178 -4.45 8.07 -40.83
N CYS A 179 -4.37 9.38 -41.03
CA CYS A 179 -5.11 10.12 -42.04
C CYS A 179 -4.15 11.12 -42.69
N GLN A 180 -3.68 10.81 -43.90
CA GLN A 180 -3.14 11.80 -44.82
C GLN A 180 -3.77 11.57 -46.19
N SER A 181 -4.56 12.54 -46.65
CA SER A 181 -4.82 12.84 -48.06
C SER A 181 -5.57 14.16 -48.14
N VAL A 182 -4.85 15.24 -48.47
CA VAL A 182 -5.42 16.52 -48.89
C VAL A 182 -4.99 16.73 -50.34
N GLY A 183 -5.97 17.00 -51.21
CA GLY A 183 -5.79 17.24 -52.63
C GLY A 183 -5.22 18.63 -52.96
N THR A 184 -4.49 18.65 -54.07
CA THR A 184 -3.93 19.74 -54.90
C THR A 184 -4.99 20.70 -55.49
N PRO A 185 -4.67 21.71 -56.35
CA PRO A 185 -3.38 22.24 -56.86
C PRO A 185 -3.24 23.78 -56.83
N GLU A 186 -2.05 24.35 -57.09
CA GLU A 186 -1.90 25.61 -57.84
C GLU A 186 -0.52 25.75 -58.51
N ARG A 187 -0.57 25.75 -59.85
CA ARG A 187 0.09 26.66 -60.80
C ARG A 187 1.60 26.91 -60.66
N GLY A 188 2.38 26.20 -61.48
CA GLY A 188 3.72 26.61 -61.93
C GLY A 188 3.77 26.66 -63.46
N THR A 189 4.26 27.75 -64.03
CA THR A 189 4.56 27.92 -65.46
C THR A 189 6.06 28.18 -65.61
N PRO A 190 6.71 27.73 -66.70
CA PRO A 190 8.10 27.28 -66.69
C PRO A 190 9.05 28.23 -67.44
N VAL A 191 10.36 28.12 -67.20
CA VAL A 191 11.40 28.59 -68.15
C VAL A 191 12.65 27.69 -68.04
N PRO A 192 13.33 27.35 -69.15
CA PRO A 192 14.22 26.19 -69.26
C PRO A 192 15.71 26.55 -69.19
N PHE A 193 16.59 25.55 -69.06
CA PHE A 193 17.95 25.65 -69.58
C PHE A 193 18.51 24.26 -69.95
N SER A 194 19.13 24.20 -71.12
CA SER A 194 19.76 23.05 -71.76
C SER A 194 21.29 23.05 -71.54
N GLU A 195 21.93 21.98 -72.05
CA GLU A 195 23.37 21.70 -72.16
C GLU A 195 24.03 21.14 -70.88
N SER A 196 24.75 20.02 -70.91
CA SER A 196 25.43 19.28 -71.98
C SER A 196 25.39 17.77 -71.74
#